data_AF-A0A941FIL0-F1
#
_entry.id   AF-A0A941FIL0-F1
#
_cell.length_a   1.000
_cell.length_b   1.000
_cell.length_c   1.000
_cell.angle_alpha   90.00
_cell.angle_beta   90.00
_cell.angle_gamma   90.00
#
_symmetry.space_group_name_H-M   'P 1'
#
loop_
_entity.id
_entity.type
_entity.pdbx_description
1 polymer ?
#
loop_
_entity_poly.entity_id
_entity_poly.type
_entity_poly.pdbx_seq_one_letter_code
_entity_poly.pdbx_strand_id
1 'polypeptide(L)'
;MKKKKSFFISVASVLLFLLLWETASQNEWINPLFISSPIEIAQAAVLMVQEVSFWENMKVSGYEFVSGFVLAILIGIPIGVLSGWNSTFNAVVNPFISGLYVTPKVALLPVIIIAFGIGPASKIVIVFLMAFFPIVMSAQKLC
;
A
#
# COMPACT_ATOMS: atom_id res chain seq x y z
N MET A 1 4.25 35.47 -2.93
CA MET A 1 2.83 35.63 -3.29
C MET A 1 2.27 34.51 -4.19
N LYS A 2 2.99 34.01 -5.21
CA LYS A 2 2.50 32.91 -6.09
C LYS A 2 2.13 31.60 -5.35
N LYS A 3 2.95 31.14 -4.38
CA LYS A 3 2.66 29.95 -3.55
C LYS A 3 1.38 30.07 -2.69
N LYS A 4 1.07 31.28 -2.21
CA LYS A 4 -0.12 31.53 -1.37
C LYS A 4 -1.40 31.49 -2.20
N LYS A 5 -1.33 32.00 -3.45
CA LYS A 5 -2.43 31.94 -4.42
C LYS A 5 -2.69 30.50 -4.90
N SER A 6 -1.64 29.72 -5.20
CA SER A 6 -1.81 28.31 -5.59
C SER A 6 -2.38 27.46 -4.46
N PHE A 7 -1.90 27.64 -3.23
CA PHE A 7 -2.44 26.94 -2.06
C PHE A 7 -3.93 27.23 -1.84
N PHE A 8 -4.33 28.51 -1.92
CA PHE A 8 -5.73 28.89 -1.76
C PHE A 8 -6.62 28.28 -2.85
N ILE A 9 -6.17 28.28 -4.11
CA ILE A 9 -6.90 27.66 -5.22
C ILE A 9 -7.04 26.15 -4.99
N SER A 10 -5.98 25.46 -4.56
CA SER A 10 -6.04 24.02 -4.27
C SER A 10 -7.02 23.68 -3.15
N VAL A 11 -6.99 24.42 -2.05
CA VAL A 11 -7.93 24.22 -0.94
C VAL A 11 -9.36 24.50 -1.39
N ALA A 12 -9.58 25.61 -2.10
CA ALA A 12 -10.90 25.96 -2.63
C ALA A 12 -11.44 24.89 -3.60
N SER A 13 -10.60 24.32 -4.47
CA SER A 13 -11.02 23.26 -5.39
C SER A 13 -11.44 21.98 -4.66
N VAL A 14 -10.72 21.60 -3.60
CA VAL A 14 -11.06 20.41 -2.80
C VAL A 14 -12.36 20.64 -2.05
N LEU A 15 -12.54 21.81 -1.42
CA LEU A 15 -13.77 22.15 -0.72
C LEU A 15 -14.97 22.21 -1.67
N LEU A 16 -14.81 22.81 -2.85
CA LEU A 16 -15.85 22.83 -3.86
C LEU A 16 -16.25 21.42 -4.30
N PHE A 17 -15.27 20.54 -4.52
CA PHE A 17 -15.53 19.13 -4.85
C PHE A 17 -16.30 18.42 -3.74
N LEU A 18 -15.89 18.57 -2.48
CA LEU A 18 -16.58 17.95 -1.34
C LEU A 18 -18.01 18.47 -1.19
N LEU A 19 -18.23 19.77 -1.39
CA LEU A 19 -19.57 20.37 -1.34
C LEU A 19 -20.46 19.84 -2.47
N LEU A 20 -19.92 19.71 -3.69
CA LEU A 20 -20.66 19.13 -4.82
C LEU A 20 -21.00 17.67 -4.57
N TRP A 21 -20.07 16.88 -4.02
CA TRP A 21 -20.31 15.48 -3.67
C TRP A 21 -21.35 15.34 -2.56
N GLU A 22 -21.24 16.10 -1.47
CA GLU A 22 -22.23 16.13 -0.39
C GLU A 22 -23.62 16.48 -0.93
N THR A 23 -23.72 17.53 -1.75
CA THR A 23 -24.99 17.97 -2.34
C THR A 23 -25.57 16.92 -3.30
N ALA A 24 -24.74 16.29 -4.13
CA ALA A 24 -25.18 15.24 -5.05
C ALA A 24 -25.67 13.99 -4.30
N SER A 25 -25.02 13.65 -3.18
CA SER A 25 -25.39 12.51 -2.34
C SER A 25 -26.69 12.78 -1.57
N GLN A 26 -26.82 13.95 -0.93
CA GLN A 26 -28.04 14.32 -0.19
C GLN A 26 -29.28 14.47 -1.06
N ASN A 27 -29.12 14.94 -2.30
CA ASN A 27 -30.22 15.08 -3.25
C ASN A 27 -30.55 13.79 -4.01
N GLU A 28 -29.95 12.65 -3.64
CA GLU A 28 -30.14 11.34 -4.28
C GLU A 28 -29.88 11.35 -5.80
N TRP A 29 -29.04 12.28 -6.29
CA TRP A 29 -28.63 12.27 -7.70
C TRP A 29 -27.81 11.03 -8.05
N ILE A 30 -27.25 10.39 -7.03
CA ILE A 30 -26.55 9.12 -7.08
C ILE A 30 -27.20 8.22 -6.03
N ASN A 31 -27.46 6.96 -6.39
CA ASN A 31 -28.08 6.01 -5.48
C ASN A 31 -27.20 5.82 -4.22
N PRO A 32 -27.73 6.11 -3.01
CA PRO A 32 -26.98 6.03 -1.75
C PRO A 32 -26.38 4.66 -1.44
N LEU A 33 -26.88 3.58 -2.06
CA LEU A 33 -26.29 2.24 -1.95
C LEU A 33 -24.89 2.14 -2.56
N PHE A 34 -24.57 2.98 -3.54
CA PHE A 34 -23.26 2.96 -4.21
C PHE A 34 -22.30 4.01 -3.67
N ILE A 35 -22.81 5.16 -3.22
CA ILE A 35 -22.00 6.28 -2.73
C ILE A 35 -22.64 6.87 -1.47
N SER A 36 -21.94 6.73 -0.34
CA SER A 36 -22.26 7.44 0.90
C SER A 36 -21.75 8.88 0.84
N SER A 37 -22.40 9.77 1.59
CA SER A 37 -21.98 11.17 1.68
C SER A 37 -20.66 11.33 2.47
N PRO A 38 -19.83 12.33 2.15
CA PRO A 38 -18.67 12.70 2.94
C PRO A 38 -18.95 12.83 4.45
N ILE A 39 -20.11 13.41 4.83
CA ILE A 39 -20.47 13.56 6.24
C ILE A 39 -20.75 12.22 6.93
N GLU A 40 -21.47 11.31 6.27
CA GLU A 40 -21.75 9.97 6.80
C GLU A 40 -20.45 9.17 6.95
N ILE A 41 -19.54 9.26 5.99
CA ILE A 41 -18.21 8.64 6.06
C ILE A 41 -17.45 9.16 7.28
N ALA A 42 -17.47 10.48 7.51
CA ALA A 42 -16.80 11.09 8.66
C ALA A 42 -17.41 10.63 10.01
N GLN A 43 -18.73 10.56 10.09
CA GLN A 43 -19.43 10.07 11.29
C GLN A 43 -19.13 8.60 11.55
N ALA A 44 -19.20 7.76 10.53
CA ALA A 44 -18.86 6.34 10.62
C ALA A 44 -17.40 6.12 11.05
N ALA A 45 -16.47 6.93 10.53
CA ALA A 45 -15.06 6.86 10.93
C ALA A 45 -14.86 7.17 12.42
N VAL A 46 -15.55 8.20 12.96
CA VAL A 46 -15.48 8.53 14.39
C VAL A 46 -16.02 7.38 15.25
N LEU A 47 -17.14 6.77 14.85
CA LEU A 47 -17.71 5.62 15.56
C LEU A 47 -16.76 4.41 15.51
N MET A 48 -16.21 4.07 14.35
CA MET A 48 -15.26 2.95 14.19
C MET A 48 -14.02 3.10 15.08
N VAL A 49 -13.46 4.31 15.16
CA VAL A 49 -12.26 4.58 15.98
C VAL A 49 -12.53 4.41 17.49
N GLN A 50 -13.78 4.51 17.92
CA GLN A 50 -14.17 4.25 19.31
C GLN A 50 -14.30 2.75 19.63
N GLU A 51 -14.39 1.89 18.60
CA GLU A 51 -14.49 0.44 18.80
C GLU A 51 -13.11 -0.18 19.13
N VAL A 52 -13.08 -1.06 20.14
CA VAL A 52 -11.86 -1.79 20.51
C VAL A 52 -11.41 -2.74 19.38
N SER A 53 -12.37 -3.38 18.72
CA SER A 53 -12.17 -4.29 17.58
C SER A 53 -11.40 -3.63 16.43
N PHE A 54 -11.64 -2.33 16.18
CA PHE A 54 -10.93 -1.56 15.15
C PHE A 54 -9.42 -1.56 15.43
N TRP A 55 -9.03 -1.23 16.67
CA TRP A 55 -7.63 -1.15 17.06
C TRP A 55 -6.96 -2.52 17.11
N GLU A 56 -7.69 -3.57 17.49
CA GLU A 56 -7.18 -4.95 17.44
C GLU A 56 -6.87 -5.39 16.01
N ASN A 57 -7.82 -5.18 15.09
CA ASN A 57 -7.62 -5.48 13.66
C ASN A 57 -6.49 -4.65 13.06
N MET A 58 -6.40 -3.36 13.42
CA MET A 58 -5.32 -2.49 12.94
C MET A 58 -3.95 -2.95 13.44
N LYS A 59 -3.84 -3.41 14.70
CA LYS A 59 -2.59 -3.98 15.24
C LYS A 59 -2.19 -5.25 14.49
N VAL A 60 -3.13 -6.14 14.21
CA VAL A 60 -2.86 -7.38 13.45
C VAL A 60 -2.36 -7.04 12.04
N SER A 61 -3.07 -6.17 11.32
CA SER A 61 -2.64 -5.73 9.98
C SER A 61 -1.29 -5.01 10.02
N GLY A 62 -1.05 -4.18 11.05
CA GLY A 62 0.20 -3.47 11.25
C GLY A 62 1.37 -4.42 11.52
N TYR A 63 1.17 -5.45 12.35
CA TYR A 63 2.15 -6.49 12.61
C TYR A 63 2.51 -7.24 11.33
N GLU A 64 1.51 -7.70 10.58
CA GLU A 64 1.70 -8.41 9.31
C GLU A 64 2.51 -7.56 8.31
N PHE A 65 2.20 -6.26 8.23
CA PHE A 65 2.91 -5.31 7.38
C PHE A 65 4.36 -5.10 7.83
N VAL A 66 4.57 -4.75 9.09
CA VAL A 66 5.91 -4.43 9.62
C VAL A 66 6.82 -5.64 9.54
N SER A 67 6.34 -6.83 9.93
CA SER A 67 7.14 -8.06 9.86
C SER A 67 7.56 -8.39 8.42
N GLY A 68 6.64 -8.34 7.47
CA GLY A 68 6.96 -8.61 6.05
C GLY A 68 7.92 -7.57 5.47
N PHE A 69 7.72 -6.30 5.81
CA PHE A 69 8.55 -5.20 5.34
C PHE A 69 9.97 -5.24 5.92
N VAL A 70 10.12 -5.52 7.22
CA VAL A 70 11.43 -5.67 7.86
C VAL A 70 12.20 -6.82 7.24
N LEU A 71 11.56 -7.97 7.00
CA LEU A 71 12.20 -9.09 6.29
C LEU A 71 12.65 -8.68 4.88
N ALA A 72 11.84 -7.91 4.16
CA ALA A 72 12.18 -7.43 2.83
C ALA A 72 13.37 -6.47 2.82
N ILE A 73 13.49 -5.60 3.83
CA ILE A 73 14.66 -4.73 4.04
C ILE A 73 15.90 -5.57 4.32
N LEU A 74 15.81 -6.45 5.32
CA LEU A 74 16.94 -7.22 5.82
C LEU A 74 17.56 -8.12 4.75
N ILE A 75 16.76 -8.62 3.81
CA ILE A 75 17.23 -9.50 2.73
C ILE A 75 17.45 -8.68 1.44
N GLY A 76 16.54 -7.78 1.10
CA GLY A 76 16.54 -7.06 -0.17
C GLY A 76 17.66 -6.03 -0.28
N ILE A 77 17.98 -5.30 0.80
CA ILE A 77 19.07 -4.32 0.77
C ILE A 77 20.42 -5.01 0.52
N PRO A 78 20.82 -6.05 1.28
CA PRO A 78 22.08 -6.75 1.01
C PRO A 78 22.18 -7.28 -0.43
N ILE A 79 21.12 -7.91 -0.93
CA ILE A 79 21.11 -8.43 -2.31
C ILE A 79 21.25 -7.30 -3.33
N GLY A 80 20.52 -6.19 -3.14
CA GLY A 80 20.60 -5.03 -4.03
C GLY A 80 21.98 -4.39 -4.04
N VAL A 81 22.58 -4.17 -2.87
CA VAL A 81 23.94 -3.61 -2.73
C VAL A 81 24.98 -4.53 -3.37
N LEU A 82 24.92 -5.83 -3.12
CA LEU A 82 25.83 -6.81 -3.74
C LEU A 82 25.69 -6.85 -5.28
N SER A 83 24.45 -6.73 -5.77
CA SER A 83 24.15 -6.63 -7.21
C SER A 83 24.67 -5.34 -7.81
N GLY A 84 24.56 -4.21 -7.13
CA GLY A 84 25.13 -2.94 -7.60
C GLY A 84 26.66 -2.97 -7.65
N TRP A 85 27.31 -3.59 -6.66
CA TRP A 85 28.77 -3.60 -6.55
C TRP A 85 29.47 -4.63 -7.44
N ASN A 86 28.85 -5.78 -7.72
CA ASN A 86 29.45 -6.88 -8.49
C ASN A 86 28.65 -7.21 -9.75
N SER A 87 29.26 -6.93 -10.92
CA SER A 87 28.65 -7.18 -12.23
C SER A 87 28.33 -8.65 -12.52
N THR A 88 29.13 -9.59 -12.01
CA THR A 88 28.86 -11.04 -12.13
C THR A 88 27.66 -11.45 -11.30
N PHE A 89 27.58 -10.98 -10.05
CA PHE A 89 26.43 -11.27 -9.18
C PHE A 89 25.15 -10.67 -9.77
N ASN A 90 25.23 -9.43 -10.27
CA ASN A 90 24.12 -8.79 -10.98
C ASN A 90 23.62 -9.63 -12.16
N ALA A 91 24.53 -10.11 -13.01
CA ALA A 91 24.16 -10.91 -14.17
C ALA A 91 23.37 -12.18 -13.80
N VAL A 92 23.64 -12.76 -12.63
CA VAL A 92 22.94 -13.95 -12.12
C VAL A 92 21.56 -13.58 -11.55
N VAL A 93 21.47 -12.55 -10.71
CA VAL A 93 20.24 -12.27 -9.94
C VAL A 93 19.25 -11.39 -10.71
N ASN A 94 19.73 -10.47 -11.55
CA ASN A 94 18.91 -9.54 -12.32
C ASN A 94 17.79 -10.18 -13.17
N PRO A 95 17.99 -11.28 -13.90
CA PRO A 95 16.90 -11.91 -14.66
C PRO A 95 15.75 -12.38 -13.75
N PHE A 96 16.06 -12.90 -12.56
CA PHE A 96 15.05 -13.32 -11.59
C PHE A 96 14.32 -12.13 -10.97
N ILE A 97 15.06 -11.08 -10.55
CA ILE A 97 14.46 -9.87 -9.99
C ILE A 97 13.55 -9.20 -11.03
N SER A 98 14.06 -8.96 -12.23
CA SER A 98 13.34 -8.25 -13.28
C SER A 98 12.12 -9.04 -13.76
N GLY A 99 12.21 -10.36 -13.88
CA GLY A 99 11.08 -11.21 -14.29
C GLY A 99 9.98 -11.28 -13.22
N LEU A 100 10.35 -11.56 -11.96
CA LEU A 100 9.39 -11.68 -10.87
C LEU A 100 8.79 -10.32 -10.48
N TYR A 101 9.54 -9.22 -10.68
CA TYR A 101 9.03 -7.88 -10.44
C TYR A 101 7.85 -7.51 -11.35
N VAL A 102 7.80 -7.99 -12.59
CA VAL A 102 6.68 -7.71 -13.50
C VAL A 102 5.46 -8.59 -13.21
N THR A 103 5.64 -9.67 -12.44
CA THR A 103 4.56 -10.61 -12.15
C THR A 103 3.49 -9.95 -11.26
N PRO A 104 2.20 -10.07 -11.60
CA PRO A 104 1.12 -9.58 -10.76
C PRO A 104 1.05 -10.42 -9.48
N LYS A 105 1.57 -9.88 -8.38
CA LYS A 105 1.64 -10.60 -7.09
C LYS A 105 0.25 -10.91 -6.52
N VAL A 106 -0.79 -10.21 -6.96
CA VAL A 106 -2.20 -10.52 -6.63
C VAL A 106 -2.57 -11.93 -7.10
N ALA A 107 -2.03 -12.41 -8.22
CA ALA A 107 -2.27 -13.77 -8.71
C ALA A 107 -1.58 -14.85 -7.87
N LEU A 108 -0.60 -14.50 -7.04
CA LEU A 108 0.09 -15.43 -6.15
C LEU A 108 -0.66 -15.65 -4.84
N LEU A 109 -1.66 -14.81 -4.53
CA LEU A 109 -2.44 -14.89 -3.30
C LEU A 109 -3.00 -16.30 -3.04
N PRO A 110 -3.65 -16.99 -4.01
CA PRO A 110 -4.16 -18.34 -3.79
C PRO A 110 -3.05 -19.36 -3.50
N VAL A 111 -1.94 -19.31 -4.22
CA VAL A 111 -0.80 -20.22 -4.05
C VAL A 111 -0.17 -20.05 -2.66
N ILE A 112 -0.01 -18.80 -2.22
CA ILE A 112 0.55 -18.46 -0.91
C ILE A 112 -0.40 -18.91 0.20
N ILE A 113 -1.71 -18.74 0.03
CA ILE A 113 -2.70 -19.24 1.01
C ILE A 113 -2.65 -20.77 1.08
N ILE A 114 -2.52 -21.47 -0.05
CA ILE A 114 -2.41 -22.95 -0.05
C ILE A 114 -1.12 -23.40 0.65
N ALA A 115 0.00 -22.70 0.43
CA ALA A 115 1.30 -23.07 0.99
C ALA A 115 1.44 -22.73 2.49
N PHE A 116 0.97 -21.56 2.91
CA PHE A 116 1.17 -21.03 4.28
C PHE A 116 -0.10 -21.07 5.14
N GLY A 117 -1.24 -21.45 4.56
CA GLY A 117 -2.54 -21.40 5.20
C GLY A 117 -3.17 -20.01 5.25
N ILE A 118 -4.41 -19.97 5.74
CA ILE A 118 -5.10 -18.72 6.06
C ILE A 118 -4.57 -18.22 7.40
N GLY A 119 -3.98 -17.02 7.42
CA GLY A 119 -3.51 -16.41 8.65
C GLY A 119 -2.45 -15.33 8.44
N PRO A 120 -1.74 -14.93 9.50
CA PRO A 120 -0.73 -13.89 9.43
C PRO A 120 0.45 -14.24 8.52
N ALA A 121 0.86 -15.52 8.48
CA ALA A 121 2.01 -15.98 7.70
C ALA A 121 1.84 -15.71 6.19
N SER A 122 0.69 -16.05 5.61
CA SER A 122 0.43 -15.81 4.18
C SER A 122 0.46 -14.32 3.83
N LYS A 123 -0.10 -13.46 4.69
CA LYS A 123 -0.07 -12.01 4.48
C LYS A 123 1.33 -11.42 4.64
N ILE A 124 2.11 -11.87 5.63
CA ILE A 124 3.51 -11.46 5.83
C ILE A 124 4.34 -11.79 4.57
N VAL A 125 4.17 -12.99 4.01
CA VAL A 125 4.87 -13.42 2.78
C VAL A 125 4.49 -12.52 1.60
N ILE A 126 3.22 -12.15 1.47
CA ILE A 126 2.79 -11.25 0.40
C ILE A 126 3.41 -9.86 0.55
N VAL A 127 3.37 -9.30 1.76
CA VAL A 127 4.00 -7.99 2.03
C VAL A 127 5.49 -8.05 1.72
N PHE A 128 6.16 -9.13 2.15
CA PHE A 128 7.56 -9.39 1.83
C PHE A 128 7.80 -9.38 0.33
N LEU A 129 7.05 -10.17 -0.46
CA LEU A 129 7.22 -10.25 -1.91
C LEU A 129 6.92 -8.93 -2.62
N MET A 130 5.92 -8.17 -2.14
CA MET A 130 5.56 -6.86 -2.69
C MET A 130 6.68 -5.83 -2.47
N ALA A 131 7.31 -5.84 -1.29
CA ALA A 131 8.35 -4.88 -0.92
C ALA A 131 9.75 -5.28 -1.40
N PHE A 132 10.06 -6.59 -1.41
CA PHE A 132 11.40 -7.13 -1.66
C PHE A 132 11.98 -6.66 -3.00
N PHE A 133 11.26 -6.86 -4.11
CA PHE A 133 11.79 -6.54 -5.44
C PHE A 133 12.05 -5.04 -5.64
N PRO A 134 11.10 -4.11 -5.32
CA PRO A 134 11.40 -2.68 -5.36
C PRO A 134 12.60 -2.28 -4.49
N ILE A 135 12.74 -2.85 -3.30
CA ILE A 135 13.85 -2.57 -2.39
C ILE A 135 15.18 -2.97 -3.03
N VAL A 136 15.26 -4.20 -3.57
CA VAL A 136 16.47 -4.69 -4.26
C VAL A 136 16.82 -3.79 -5.45
N MET A 137 15.85 -3.47 -6.31
CA MET A 137 16.06 -2.62 -7.47
C MET A 137 16.46 -1.18 -7.11
N SER A 138 15.89 -0.66 -6.02
CA SER A 138 16.26 0.66 -5.51
C SER A 138 17.69 0.65 -4.97
N ALA A 139 18.02 -0.32 -4.12
CA ALA A 139 19.35 -0.48 -3.52
C ALA A 139 20.43 -0.70 -4.59
N GLN A 140 20.13 -1.46 -5.64
CA GLN A 140 21.05 -1.71 -6.75
C GLN A 140 21.47 -0.44 -7.50
N LYS A 141 20.58 0.55 -7.63
CA LYS A 141 20.87 1.81 -8.37
C LYS A 141 21.74 2.80 -7.60
N LEU A 142 21.98 2.56 -6.31
CA LEU A 142 22.78 3.45 -5.46
C LEU A 142 24.29 3.24 -5.62
N CYS A 143 24.72 2.12 -6.22
CA CYS A 143 26.12 1.76 -6.44
C CYS A 143 26.45 1.80 -7.94
#